data_AF-A0A4Q3WN97-F1
#
_entry.id   AF-A0A4Q3WN97-F1
#
_cell.length_a   1.000
_cell.length_b   1.000
_cell.length_c   1.000
_cell.angle_alpha   90.00
_cell.angle_beta   90.00
_cell.angle_gamma   90.00
#
_symmetry.space_group_name_H-M   'P 1'
#
loop_
_entity.id
_entity.type
_entity.pdbx_description
1 polymer ?
#
loop_
_entity_poly.entity_id
_entity_poly.type
_entity_poly.pdbx_seq_one_letter_code
_entity_poly.pdbx_strand_id
1 'polypeptide(L)'
;MKNLQRGQRLSLPNDIFSLSAIIDAKSENLVFDVSCFGLDEKGHLSDERFFVFYNQPCAPGQCIQLQQPENDEIGHFDLNLEGLPATIRKLVWVLTIDGEGSMSTLQEGYFSLKTPDGHLATFEFTGADFSTERALMVAELYEREGWRLGATGQGFAGGLGAVVRHFGGQVEEDEEALPLEHHIPSLSHDLPETEKVPCDEPAPELPKTSSRPVSKPVRPLAPTSLPQPSSSKAIPTIPATRSNTPFETVMDFSDRLQTLSSRVPIVSSRLLTEEATKNALVMPFIGALGYDVFDPLEVIPEFIADYGVKKGEKVDYAIVKDDKIIVLFECKKFGGDLNVSHASQLFRYFSVTEARVGVLTNG
;
A
#
# COMPACT_ATOMS: atom_id res chain seq x y z
N MET A 1 16.96 19.10 -30.33
CA MET A 1 17.20 18.88 -28.90
C MET A 1 17.64 20.18 -28.23
N LYS A 2 16.79 20.74 -27.36
CA LYS A 2 17.12 21.91 -26.53
C LYS A 2 17.40 21.46 -25.09
N ASN A 3 18.48 21.93 -24.48
CA ASN A 3 18.72 21.71 -23.05
C ASN A 3 18.06 22.85 -22.27
N LEU A 4 17.11 22.52 -21.40
CA LEU A 4 16.36 23.46 -20.57
C LEU A 4 17.03 23.56 -19.20
N GLN A 5 17.02 24.76 -18.64
CA GLN A 5 17.37 24.97 -17.23
C GLN A 5 16.10 25.08 -16.38
N ARG A 6 16.24 24.85 -15.08
CA ARG A 6 15.16 25.03 -14.10
C ARG A 6 14.47 26.41 -14.29
N GLY A 7 13.15 26.39 -14.36
CA GLY A 7 12.27 27.54 -14.64
C GLY A 7 12.06 27.86 -16.13
N GLN A 8 12.81 27.26 -17.05
CA GLN A 8 12.65 27.52 -18.48
C GLN A 8 11.45 26.80 -19.07
N ARG A 9 10.92 27.36 -20.17
CA ARG A 9 9.76 26.85 -20.90
C ARG A 9 10.05 26.74 -22.38
N LEU A 10 9.49 25.73 -23.00
CA LEU A 10 9.56 25.46 -24.44
C LEU A 10 8.16 25.25 -25.00
N SER A 11 7.78 26.03 -26.01
CA SER A 11 6.59 25.74 -26.81
C SER A 11 6.87 24.54 -27.73
N LEU A 12 5.93 23.60 -27.77
CA LEU A 12 5.96 22.48 -28.70
C LEU A 12 5.29 22.92 -30.03
N PRO A 13 5.74 22.37 -31.17
CA PRO A 13 4.97 22.40 -32.41
C PRO A 13 3.54 21.87 -32.24
N ASN A 14 2.57 22.48 -32.92
CA ASN A 14 1.14 22.17 -32.78
C ASN A 14 0.71 20.86 -33.46
N ASP A 15 1.57 20.27 -34.28
CA ASP A 15 1.37 19.03 -35.03
C ASP A 15 1.89 17.78 -34.31
N ILE A 16 2.43 17.94 -33.10
CA ILE A 16 2.92 16.85 -32.28
C ILE A 16 1.82 16.38 -31.33
N PHE A 17 1.42 15.12 -31.51
CA PHE A 17 0.42 14.47 -30.67
C PHE A 17 0.99 13.28 -29.90
N SER A 18 2.02 12.62 -30.44
CA SER A 18 2.70 11.50 -29.79
C SER A 18 4.04 11.94 -29.20
N LEU A 19 4.22 11.66 -27.91
CA LEU A 19 5.42 12.02 -27.16
C LEU A 19 5.85 10.86 -26.27
N SER A 20 7.15 10.78 -26.01
CA SER A 20 7.71 9.90 -24.98
C SER A 20 8.48 10.75 -23.96
N ALA A 21 8.07 10.69 -22.70
CA ALA A 21 8.71 11.36 -21.58
C ALA A 21 9.53 10.34 -20.78
N ILE A 22 10.83 10.56 -20.68
CA ILE A 22 11.78 9.65 -20.03
C ILE A 22 12.38 10.33 -18.82
N ILE A 23 12.45 9.61 -17.71
CA ILE A 23 12.99 10.07 -16.43
C ILE A 23 14.02 9.05 -15.97
N ASP A 24 15.19 9.55 -15.62
CA ASP A 24 16.24 8.76 -14.99
C ASP A 24 16.88 9.55 -13.84
N ALA A 25 17.38 8.85 -12.84
CA ALA A 25 18.05 9.39 -11.68
C ALA A 25 18.97 8.36 -11.04
N LYS A 26 20.17 8.79 -10.65
CA LYS A 26 21.15 7.93 -10.01
C LYS A 26 21.50 8.43 -8.61
N SER A 27 21.62 7.47 -7.72
CA SER A 27 22.06 7.68 -6.34
C SER A 27 22.75 6.43 -5.83
N GLU A 28 23.48 6.53 -4.71
CA GLU A 28 24.12 5.35 -4.10
C GLU A 28 23.13 4.45 -3.36
N ASN A 29 22.14 5.03 -2.68
CA ASN A 29 21.32 4.31 -1.69
C ASN A 29 19.82 4.67 -1.73
N LEU A 30 19.37 5.49 -2.69
CA LEU A 30 17.95 5.82 -2.82
C LEU A 30 17.30 4.92 -3.87
N VAL A 31 16.09 4.49 -3.56
CA VAL A 31 15.17 3.90 -4.53
C VAL A 31 14.22 5.00 -4.96
N PHE A 32 14.01 5.11 -6.27
CA PHE A 32 13.16 6.14 -6.84
C PHE A 32 11.95 5.53 -7.52
N ASP A 33 10.81 6.17 -7.31
CA ASP A 33 9.57 5.95 -8.03
C ASP A 33 9.26 7.14 -8.92
N VAL A 34 8.50 6.89 -9.99
CA VAL A 34 8.06 7.89 -10.95
C VAL A 34 6.54 7.86 -11.09
N SER A 35 5.98 9.03 -11.26
CA SER A 35 4.55 9.19 -11.53
C SER A 35 4.27 10.36 -12.46
N CYS A 36 3.12 10.31 -13.12
CA CYS A 36 2.57 11.34 -13.98
C CYS A 36 1.16 11.71 -13.51
N PHE A 37 0.91 12.99 -13.30
CA PHE A 37 -0.39 13.53 -12.90
C PHE A 37 -1.03 14.27 -14.07
N GLY A 38 -2.19 13.83 -14.52
CA GLY A 38 -3.07 14.61 -15.39
C GLY A 38 -4.00 15.48 -14.56
N LEU A 39 -3.89 16.79 -14.75
CA LEU A 39 -4.53 17.83 -13.96
C LEU A 39 -5.48 18.66 -14.84
N ASP A 40 -6.51 19.20 -14.20
CA ASP A 40 -7.46 20.10 -14.84
C ASP A 40 -6.89 21.51 -15.06
N GLU A 41 -7.71 22.42 -15.62
CA GLU A 41 -7.34 23.82 -15.86
C GLU A 41 -6.98 24.58 -14.57
N LYS A 42 -7.48 24.14 -13.41
CA LYS A 42 -7.15 24.71 -12.10
C LYS A 42 -5.88 24.10 -11.50
N GLY A 43 -5.30 23.09 -12.15
CA GLY A 43 -4.14 22.36 -11.66
C GLY A 43 -4.49 21.31 -10.61
N HIS A 44 -5.74 20.84 -10.56
CA HIS A 44 -6.17 19.80 -9.63
C HIS A 44 -6.29 18.42 -10.29
N LEU A 45 -6.02 17.38 -9.50
CA LEU A 45 -6.28 15.99 -9.87
C LEU A 45 -7.78 15.72 -9.72
N SER A 46 -8.56 16.15 -10.70
CA SER A 46 -10.03 16.00 -10.71
C SER A 46 -10.51 14.60 -11.06
N ASP A 47 -9.65 13.78 -11.66
CA ASP A 47 -9.90 12.39 -12.01
C ASP A 47 -8.67 11.55 -11.64
N GLU A 48 -8.78 10.75 -10.59
CA GLU A 48 -7.69 9.93 -10.04
C GLU A 48 -7.15 8.91 -11.05
N ARG A 49 -7.92 8.56 -12.09
CA ARG A 49 -7.47 7.66 -13.17
C ARG A 49 -6.36 8.28 -14.03
N PHE A 50 -6.14 9.59 -13.91
CA PHE A 50 -5.05 10.31 -14.56
C PHE A 50 -3.82 10.48 -13.66
N PHE A 51 -3.79 9.84 -12.49
CA PHE A 51 -2.56 9.63 -11.73
C PHE A 51 -1.91 8.31 -12.18
N VAL A 52 -0.97 8.40 -13.12
CA VAL A 52 -0.29 7.24 -13.73
C VAL A 52 1.02 6.96 -13.00
N PHE A 53 1.20 5.74 -12.54
CA PHE A 53 2.38 5.25 -11.83
C PHE A 53 2.44 3.72 -11.95
N TYR A 54 3.42 3.05 -11.37
CA TYR A 54 3.64 1.60 -11.59
C TYR A 54 2.40 0.72 -11.36
N ASN A 55 1.51 1.08 -10.42
CA ASN A 55 0.28 0.32 -10.11
C ASN A 55 -0.95 0.77 -10.93
N GLN A 56 -0.91 1.96 -11.53
CA GLN A 56 -1.89 2.41 -12.51
C GLN A 56 -1.13 2.85 -13.75
N PRO A 57 -0.53 1.90 -14.51
CA PRO A 57 0.41 2.23 -15.58
C PRO A 57 -0.28 2.82 -16.80
N CYS A 58 -1.60 2.96 -16.82
CA CYS A 58 -2.34 3.45 -17.97
C CYS A 58 -3.52 4.32 -17.53
N ALA A 59 -3.61 5.52 -18.11
CA ALA A 59 -4.79 6.37 -18.02
C ALA A 59 -5.91 5.89 -18.99
N PRO A 60 -7.17 6.30 -18.79
CA PRO A 60 -8.28 5.97 -19.69
C PRO A 60 -7.97 6.34 -21.15
N GLY A 61 -8.34 5.48 -22.08
CA GLY A 61 -8.08 5.70 -23.51
C GLY A 61 -6.61 5.58 -23.91
N GLN A 62 -5.74 5.05 -23.04
CA GLN A 62 -4.32 4.81 -23.32
C GLN A 62 -3.54 6.09 -23.70
N CYS A 63 -4.04 7.25 -23.29
CA CYS A 63 -3.47 8.56 -23.60
C CYS A 63 -2.19 8.87 -22.79
N ILE A 64 -1.99 8.18 -21.67
CA ILE A 64 -0.77 8.22 -20.86
C ILE A 64 -0.50 6.77 -20.44
N GLN A 65 0.68 6.25 -20.79
CA GLN A 65 1.09 4.89 -20.47
C GLN A 65 2.50 4.89 -19.91
N LEU A 66 2.67 4.38 -18.70
CA LEU A 66 3.97 4.03 -18.15
C LEU A 66 4.39 2.68 -18.73
N GLN A 67 5.45 2.70 -19.54
CA GLN A 67 6.08 1.51 -20.08
C GLN A 67 6.98 0.86 -19.03
N GLN A 68 7.29 -0.41 -19.23
CA GLN A 68 8.37 -1.03 -18.49
C GLN A 68 9.67 -0.28 -18.82
N PRO A 69 10.45 0.14 -17.80
CA PRO A 69 11.70 0.83 -18.05
C PRO A 69 12.63 -0.08 -18.86
N GLU A 70 13.18 0.47 -19.94
CA GLU A 70 14.24 -0.17 -20.71
C GLU A 70 15.59 0.42 -20.27
N ASN A 71 16.60 -0.43 -20.10
CA ASN A 71 17.93 -0.04 -19.60
C ASN A 71 17.88 0.48 -18.14
N ASP A 72 18.69 1.48 -17.81
CA ASP A 72 18.81 2.07 -16.47
C ASP A 72 17.76 3.17 -16.21
N GLU A 73 16.78 3.39 -17.09
CA GLU A 73 15.75 4.42 -16.90
C GLU A 73 14.82 4.07 -15.73
N ILE A 74 14.40 5.05 -14.93
CA ILE A 74 13.42 4.83 -13.86
C ILE A 74 11.99 4.87 -14.42
N GLY A 75 11.75 5.70 -15.43
CA GLY A 75 10.42 5.93 -15.97
C GLY A 75 10.41 6.25 -17.45
N HIS A 76 9.53 5.57 -18.18
CA HIS A 76 9.24 5.88 -19.58
C HIS A 76 7.73 5.99 -19.77
N PHE A 77 7.25 7.18 -20.11
CA PHE A 77 5.83 7.46 -20.35
C PHE A 77 5.57 7.74 -21.83
N ASP A 78 4.72 6.95 -22.45
CA ASP A 78 4.15 7.25 -23.75
C ASP A 78 2.88 8.09 -23.60
N LEU A 79 2.79 9.14 -24.40
CA LEU A 79 1.71 10.13 -24.35
C LEU A 79 1.07 10.24 -25.72
N ASN A 80 -0.26 10.19 -25.75
CA ASN A 80 -1.08 10.59 -26.89
C ASN A 80 -1.93 11.79 -26.48
N LEU A 81 -1.49 12.99 -26.88
CA LEU A 81 -2.13 14.26 -26.54
C LEU A 81 -3.50 14.44 -27.22
N GLU A 82 -3.73 13.80 -28.37
CA GLU A 82 -5.04 13.84 -29.05
C GLU A 82 -6.08 12.98 -28.31
N GLY A 83 -5.62 11.93 -27.63
CA GLY A 83 -6.46 11.06 -26.80
C GLY A 83 -6.80 11.64 -25.42
N LEU A 84 -6.21 12.76 -25.02
CA LEU A 84 -6.49 13.38 -23.72
C LEU A 84 -7.89 14.00 -23.70
N PRO A 85 -8.71 13.73 -22.67
CA PRO A 85 -9.98 14.42 -22.50
C PRO A 85 -9.77 15.93 -22.37
N ALA A 86 -10.75 16.71 -22.83
CA ALA A 86 -10.74 18.17 -22.73
C ALA A 86 -10.70 18.72 -21.28
N THR A 87 -10.92 17.85 -20.29
CA THR A 87 -10.79 18.18 -18.86
C THR A 87 -9.33 18.20 -18.40
N ILE A 88 -8.42 17.47 -19.06
CA ILE A 88 -6.99 17.42 -18.71
C ILE A 88 -6.24 18.49 -19.49
N ARG A 89 -5.64 19.45 -18.78
CA ARG A 89 -4.94 20.60 -19.37
C ARG A 89 -3.47 20.68 -18.99
N LYS A 90 -3.04 19.85 -18.05
CA LYS A 90 -1.66 19.83 -17.58
C LYS A 90 -1.26 18.42 -17.18
N LEU A 91 -0.06 18.01 -17.61
CA LEU A 91 0.61 16.79 -17.16
C LEU A 91 1.82 17.19 -16.33
N VAL A 92 2.07 16.50 -15.22
CA VAL A 92 3.23 16.75 -14.36
C VAL A 92 3.91 15.44 -14.04
N TRP A 93 5.23 15.38 -14.27
CA TRP A 93 6.06 14.25 -13.87
C TRP A 93 6.72 14.49 -12.53
N VAL A 94 6.65 13.49 -11.67
CA VAL A 94 7.15 13.56 -10.30
C VAL A 94 8.04 12.36 -10.04
N LEU A 95 9.24 12.64 -9.56
CA LEU A 95 10.20 11.67 -9.05
C LEU A 95 10.08 11.66 -7.52
N THR A 96 9.95 10.49 -6.90
CA THR A 96 9.77 10.34 -5.45
C THR A 96 10.73 9.31 -4.89
N ILE A 97 11.21 9.52 -3.67
CA ILE A 97 12.02 8.52 -2.97
C ILE A 97 11.09 7.49 -2.32
N ASP A 98 11.31 6.22 -2.60
CA ASP A 98 10.71 5.10 -1.87
C ASP A 98 11.58 4.77 -0.64
N GLY A 99 11.03 4.95 0.55
CA GLY A 99 11.73 4.75 1.82
C GLY A 99 12.38 6.01 2.40
N GLU A 100 13.41 5.86 3.21
CA GLU A 100 14.09 6.98 3.87
C GLU A 100 15.13 7.64 2.96
N GLY A 101 15.30 8.95 3.07
CA GLY A 101 16.29 9.69 2.30
C GLY A 101 15.86 11.10 1.98
N SER A 102 16.71 11.80 1.22
CA SER A 102 16.44 13.14 0.70
C SER A 102 17.03 13.30 -0.69
N MET A 103 16.38 14.10 -1.54
CA MET A 103 16.82 14.44 -2.88
C MET A 103 18.19 15.15 -2.89
N SER A 104 18.69 15.64 -1.76
CA SER A 104 20.05 16.19 -1.68
C SER A 104 21.16 15.19 -1.94
N THR A 105 20.92 13.88 -1.78
CA THR A 105 21.90 12.82 -2.08
C THR A 105 21.78 12.26 -3.51
N LEU A 106 20.87 12.82 -4.32
CA LEU A 106 20.78 12.55 -5.76
C LEU A 106 22.08 12.98 -6.44
N GLN A 107 22.71 12.08 -7.18
CA GLN A 107 23.95 12.39 -7.91
C GLN A 107 23.63 13.09 -9.23
N GLU A 108 22.79 12.46 -10.04
CA GLU A 108 22.36 12.97 -11.34
C GLU A 108 20.89 12.60 -11.57
N GLY A 109 20.15 13.51 -12.18
CA GLY A 109 18.78 13.31 -12.60
C GLY A 109 18.56 13.94 -13.96
N TYR A 110 17.72 13.30 -14.77
CA TYR A 110 17.51 13.65 -16.15
C TYR A 110 16.05 13.44 -16.56
N PHE A 111 15.52 14.41 -17.28
CA PHE A 111 14.24 14.34 -17.97
C PHE A 111 14.45 14.56 -19.48
N SER A 112 13.83 13.71 -20.29
CA SER A 112 13.76 13.86 -21.74
C SER A 112 12.33 13.93 -22.21
N LEU A 113 12.07 14.79 -23.19
CA LEU A 113 10.86 14.71 -24.00
C LEU A 113 11.24 14.46 -25.46
N LYS A 114 10.72 13.38 -26.02
CA LYS A 114 10.98 12.91 -27.39
C LYS A 114 9.68 12.85 -28.19
N THR A 115 9.80 13.00 -29.50
CA THR A 115 8.80 12.59 -30.49
C THR A 115 9.30 11.33 -31.21
N PRO A 116 8.44 10.65 -32.00
CA PRO A 116 8.88 9.61 -32.91
C PRO A 116 10.02 10.04 -33.85
N ASP A 117 10.07 11.35 -34.19
CA ASP A 117 11.07 11.92 -35.10
C ASP A 117 12.37 12.39 -34.40
N GLY A 118 12.44 12.37 -33.07
CA GLY A 118 13.67 12.69 -32.33
C GLY A 118 13.49 13.41 -30.99
N HIS A 119 14.59 13.95 -30.43
CA HIS A 119 14.58 14.59 -29.11
C HIS A 119 14.17 16.07 -29.18
N LEU A 120 13.09 16.44 -28.48
CA LEU A 120 12.62 17.82 -28.36
C LEU A 120 13.47 18.59 -27.34
N ALA A 121 13.48 18.10 -26.11
CA ALA A 121 14.10 18.81 -25.00
C ALA A 121 14.61 17.86 -23.92
N THR A 122 15.60 18.35 -23.18
CA THR A 122 16.13 17.69 -21.99
C THR A 122 16.26 18.66 -20.85
N PHE A 123 16.20 18.15 -19.64
CA PHE A 123 16.41 18.90 -18.42
C PHE A 123 17.22 18.02 -17.45
N GLU A 124 18.37 18.52 -17.05
CA GLU A 124 19.25 17.86 -16.08
C GLU A 124 19.13 18.57 -14.72
N PHE A 125 19.15 17.79 -13.65
CA PHE A 125 19.07 18.28 -12.27
C PHE A 125 19.95 17.44 -11.35
N THR A 126 20.38 18.01 -10.23
CA THR A 126 21.28 17.32 -9.28
C THR A 126 20.78 17.53 -7.86
N GLY A 127 21.25 16.70 -6.91
CA GLY A 127 20.91 16.87 -5.49
C GLY A 127 21.33 18.21 -4.90
N ALA A 128 22.31 18.90 -5.50
CA ALA A 128 22.73 20.23 -5.05
C ALA A 128 21.63 21.30 -5.14
N ASP A 129 20.57 21.05 -5.93
CA ASP A 129 19.41 21.93 -6.08
C ASP A 129 18.37 21.75 -4.96
N PHE A 130 18.57 20.78 -4.07
CA PHE A 130 17.62 20.32 -3.06
C PHE A 130 18.29 20.13 -1.68
N SER A 131 17.48 19.92 -0.66
CA SER A 131 17.86 19.90 0.74
C SER A 131 17.24 18.72 1.50
N THR A 132 15.99 18.84 1.95
CA THR A 132 15.25 17.83 2.72
C THR A 132 14.09 17.22 1.93
N GLU A 133 13.95 17.57 0.66
CA GLU A 133 12.84 17.16 -0.18
C GLU A 133 12.88 15.65 -0.48
N ARG A 134 11.71 15.00 -0.43
CA ARG A 134 11.53 13.56 -0.68
C ARG A 134 10.82 13.27 -2.00
N ALA A 135 10.25 14.30 -2.61
CA ALA A 135 9.63 14.26 -3.93
C ALA A 135 10.04 15.49 -4.74
N LEU A 136 10.05 15.35 -6.06
CA LEU A 136 10.48 16.36 -7.01
C LEU A 136 9.56 16.37 -8.22
N MET A 137 8.86 17.49 -8.44
CA MET A 137 8.22 17.78 -9.71
C MET A 137 9.30 18.16 -10.73
N VAL A 138 9.60 17.22 -11.62
CA VAL A 138 10.71 17.33 -12.57
C VAL A 138 10.34 18.25 -13.72
N ALA A 139 9.22 17.97 -14.37
CA ALA A 139 8.75 18.71 -15.53
C ALA A 139 7.22 18.76 -15.58
N GLU A 140 6.70 19.74 -16.32
CA GLU A 140 5.28 19.90 -16.59
C GLU A 140 5.03 20.12 -18.08
N LEU A 141 3.98 19.52 -18.63
CA LEU A 141 3.48 19.80 -19.97
C LEU A 141 2.07 20.38 -19.85
N TYR A 142 1.84 21.60 -20.30
CA TYR A 142 0.54 22.27 -20.14
C TYR A 142 0.05 22.89 -21.45
N GLU A 143 -1.26 22.95 -21.61
CA GLU A 143 -1.91 23.54 -22.77
C GLU A 143 -2.14 25.03 -22.52
N ARG A 144 -1.60 25.89 -23.40
CA ARG A 144 -1.86 27.34 -23.42
C ARG A 144 -1.60 27.89 -24.83
N GLU A 145 -2.65 27.88 -25.65
CA GLU A 145 -2.57 28.21 -27.09
C GLU A 145 -1.59 27.28 -27.82
N GLY A 146 -1.65 25.99 -27.46
CA GLY A 146 -0.66 24.98 -27.82
C GLY A 146 0.09 24.43 -26.60
N TRP A 147 0.64 23.23 -26.73
CA TRP A 147 1.34 22.55 -25.65
C TRP A 147 2.71 23.17 -25.36
N ARG A 148 3.05 23.29 -24.08
CA ARG A 148 4.31 23.88 -23.61
C ARG A 148 4.91 23.02 -22.52
N LEU A 149 6.20 22.72 -22.66
CA LEU A 149 6.99 22.05 -21.64
C LEU A 149 7.61 23.09 -20.70
N GLY A 150 7.55 22.86 -19.40
CA GLY A 150 8.25 23.59 -18.36
C GLY A 150 9.21 22.67 -17.61
N ALA A 151 10.45 23.11 -17.43
CA ALA A 151 11.41 22.46 -16.53
C ALA A 151 11.23 23.06 -15.13
N THR A 152 10.53 22.36 -14.23
CA THR A 152 10.09 22.96 -12.95
C THR A 152 11.16 22.81 -11.87
N GLY A 153 11.58 21.57 -11.61
CA GLY A 153 12.48 21.21 -10.51
C GLY A 153 11.94 21.65 -9.14
N GLN A 154 10.65 21.49 -8.85
CA GLN A 154 10.08 21.90 -7.57
C GLN A 154 10.08 20.74 -6.57
N GLY A 155 10.79 20.87 -5.46
CA GLY A 155 10.88 19.84 -4.43
C GLY A 155 9.76 19.93 -3.38
N PHE A 156 9.47 18.78 -2.76
CA PHE A 156 8.47 18.62 -1.69
C PHE A 156 9.05 17.80 -0.53
N ALA A 157 9.16 18.41 0.65
CA ALA A 157 9.63 17.75 1.87
C ALA A 157 8.73 16.59 2.30
N GLY A 158 7.40 16.74 2.25
CA GLY A 158 6.44 15.70 2.64
C GLY A 158 6.22 14.60 1.58
N GLY A 159 7.18 14.40 0.65
CA GLY A 159 7.16 13.33 -0.33
C GLY A 159 5.93 13.35 -1.27
N LEU A 160 5.54 12.17 -1.74
CA LEU A 160 4.39 12.00 -2.63
C LEU A 160 3.09 12.53 -2.01
N GLY A 161 2.89 12.34 -0.70
CA GLY A 161 1.70 12.82 -0.01
C GLY A 161 1.54 14.35 -0.09
N ALA A 162 2.64 15.10 0.07
CA ALA A 162 2.61 16.55 -0.10
C ALA A 162 2.29 16.97 -1.55
N VAL A 163 2.78 16.21 -2.53
CA VAL A 163 2.49 16.46 -3.97
C VAL A 163 1.02 16.21 -4.29
N VAL A 164 0.43 15.12 -3.80
CA VAL A 164 -1.00 14.81 -4.03
C VAL A 164 -1.89 15.89 -3.38
N ARG A 165 -1.58 16.31 -2.13
CA ARG A 165 -2.27 17.43 -1.47
C ARG A 165 -2.12 18.74 -2.26
N HIS A 166 -0.95 18.99 -2.85
CA HIS A 166 -0.70 20.16 -3.67
C HIS A 166 -1.63 20.22 -4.90
N PHE A 167 -1.98 19.07 -5.48
CA PHE A 167 -2.94 18.98 -6.58
C PHE A 167 -4.40 18.85 -6.12
N GLY A 168 -4.70 19.17 -4.86
CA GLY A 168 -6.06 19.13 -4.32
C GLY A 168 -6.59 17.72 -4.06
N GLY A 169 -5.73 16.71 -4.12
CA GLY A 169 -6.06 15.36 -3.67
C GLY A 169 -6.10 15.29 -2.15
N GLN A 170 -6.93 14.39 -1.61
CA GLN A 170 -6.92 14.08 -0.19
C GLN A 170 -5.86 13.00 0.05
N VAL A 171 -4.94 13.27 0.97
CA VAL A 171 -4.01 12.27 1.48
C VAL A 171 -4.28 12.19 2.96
N GLU A 172 -4.82 11.06 3.42
CA GLU A 172 -4.91 10.78 4.84
C GLU A 172 -3.49 10.87 5.41
N GLU A 173 -3.31 11.77 6.37
CA GLU A 173 -2.06 11.91 7.09
C GLU A 173 -1.80 10.58 7.81
N ASP A 174 -0.79 9.84 7.39
CA ASP A 174 -0.15 8.89 8.30
C ASP A 174 0.26 9.73 9.52
N GLU A 175 -0.36 9.46 10.66
CA GLU A 175 0.03 10.03 11.94
C GLU A 175 1.50 9.67 12.18
N GLU A 176 2.41 10.55 11.74
CA GLU A 176 3.80 10.54 12.17
C GLU A 176 3.78 10.57 13.70
N ALA A 177 4.33 9.52 14.29
CA ALA A 177 4.41 9.31 15.72
C ALA A 177 4.92 10.57 16.43
N LEU A 178 4.00 11.31 17.05
CA LEU A 178 4.35 12.33 18.01
C LEU A 178 5.09 11.64 19.16
N PRO A 179 6.27 12.12 19.57
CA PRO A 179 6.93 11.63 20.77
C PRO A 179 5.98 11.75 21.95
N LEU A 180 5.81 10.67 22.71
CA LEU A 180 5.03 10.64 23.95
C LEU A 180 5.63 11.65 24.95
N GLU A 181 5.14 12.89 24.94
CA GLU A 181 5.32 13.80 26.06
C GLU A 181 4.48 13.30 27.23
N HIS A 182 5.16 12.93 28.31
CA HIS A 182 4.55 12.53 29.57
C HIS A 182 3.79 13.71 30.19
N HIS A 183 2.50 13.82 29.91
CA HIS A 183 1.61 14.66 30.71
C HIS A 183 1.35 13.99 32.06
N ILE A 184 2.14 14.39 33.06
CA ILE A 184 1.75 14.29 34.47
C ILE A 184 0.63 15.32 34.69
N PRO A 185 -0.57 14.94 35.19
CA PRO A 185 -1.57 15.92 35.55
C PRO A 185 -1.14 16.62 36.84
N SER A 186 -0.69 17.87 36.72
CA SER A 186 -0.58 18.79 37.84
C SER A 186 -1.98 19.22 38.28
N LEU A 187 -2.52 18.57 39.31
CA LEU A 187 -3.68 19.04 40.05
C LEU A 187 -3.23 20.11 41.05
N SER A 188 -3.39 21.37 40.68
CA SER A 188 -3.37 22.50 41.61
C SER A 188 -4.78 22.71 42.18
N HIS A 189 -4.92 22.51 43.48
CA HIS A 189 -6.01 23.10 44.26
C HIS A 189 -5.42 23.77 45.51
N ASP A 190 -5.64 25.08 45.57
CA ASP A 190 -5.41 25.97 46.70
C ASP A 190 -6.01 25.43 48.01
N LEU A 191 -5.30 25.61 49.13
CA LEU A 191 -5.85 25.91 50.45
C LEU A 191 -4.75 26.57 51.32
N PRO A 192 -5.11 27.49 52.25
CA PRO A 192 -4.19 28.48 52.82
C PRO A 192 -3.42 28.01 54.07
N GLU A 193 -2.36 28.76 54.35
CA GLU A 193 -1.36 28.63 55.41
C GLU A 193 -1.89 29.00 56.82
N THR A 194 -1.70 28.13 57.83
CA THR A 194 -1.62 28.52 59.25
C THR A 194 -0.76 27.57 60.12
N GLU A 195 0.17 28.18 60.85
CA GLU A 195 0.73 27.91 62.20
C GLU A 195 1.35 26.55 62.66
N LYS A 196 2.69 26.60 62.71
CA LYS A 196 3.74 26.15 63.66
C LYS A 196 3.46 25.43 65.04
N VAL A 197 4.26 24.34 65.23
CA VAL A 197 4.96 23.68 66.40
C VAL A 197 4.22 22.93 67.53
N PRO A 198 4.84 22.02 68.36
CA PRO A 198 6.09 21.19 68.26
C PRO A 198 5.99 19.69 68.76
N CYS A 199 7.13 18.96 68.67
CA CYS A 199 7.60 17.76 69.45
C CYS A 199 7.04 16.36 69.06
N ASP A 200 7.77 15.24 69.00
CA ASP A 200 9.07 14.80 69.55
C ASP A 200 9.74 13.68 68.68
N GLU A 201 11.06 13.54 68.82
CA GLU A 201 12.01 12.47 68.35
C GLU A 201 11.81 11.11 69.08
N PRO A 202 12.59 10.01 68.83
CA PRO A 202 13.74 9.82 67.91
C PRO A 202 13.76 8.50 67.08
N ALA A 203 14.75 8.41 66.18
CA ALA A 203 15.15 7.25 65.39
C ALA A 203 15.86 6.14 66.21
N PRO A 204 16.06 4.95 65.61
CA PRO A 204 17.43 4.41 65.54
C PRO A 204 17.80 3.73 64.19
N GLU A 205 19.11 3.49 64.08
CA GLU A 205 19.95 3.19 62.91
C GLU A 205 19.80 1.82 62.22
N LEU A 206 20.35 1.78 60.99
CA LEU A 206 20.70 0.61 60.16
C LEU A 206 21.64 -0.39 60.87
N PRO A 207 21.65 -1.68 60.45
CA PRO A 207 22.83 -2.15 59.72
C PRO A 207 22.57 -3.14 58.55
N LYS A 208 23.62 -3.30 57.75
CA LYS A 208 23.77 -4.10 56.53
C LYS A 208 23.85 -5.62 56.79
N THR A 209 23.52 -6.40 55.75
CA THR A 209 24.24 -7.58 55.18
C THR A 209 23.43 -8.86 54.94
N SER A 210 23.73 -9.47 53.77
CA SER A 210 23.88 -10.91 53.50
C SER A 210 22.80 -11.71 52.76
N SER A 211 23.19 -12.12 51.54
CA SER A 211 23.09 -13.47 50.92
C SER A 211 21.75 -14.15 50.58
N ARG A 212 21.59 -14.38 49.26
CA ARG A 212 20.95 -15.50 48.50
C ARG A 212 20.72 -16.83 49.27
N PRO A 213 19.74 -17.70 48.86
CA PRO A 213 19.87 -18.55 47.65
C PRO A 213 18.55 -18.94 46.90
N VAL A 214 18.59 -19.04 45.56
CA VAL A 214 18.56 -20.27 44.71
C VAL A 214 17.20 -20.98 44.56
N SER A 215 16.66 -20.81 43.34
CA SER A 215 16.03 -21.75 42.39
C SER A 215 15.64 -23.17 42.83
N LYS A 216 14.41 -23.58 42.52
CA LYS A 216 14.01 -24.99 42.35
C LYS A 216 13.61 -25.26 40.90
N PRO A 217 14.02 -26.39 40.29
CA PRO A 217 13.62 -26.78 38.94
C PRO A 217 12.31 -27.58 38.95
N VAL A 218 11.43 -27.32 37.97
CA VAL A 218 10.25 -28.15 37.67
C VAL A 218 10.62 -29.14 36.57
N ARG A 219 10.35 -30.42 36.80
CA ARG A 219 10.60 -31.54 35.86
C ARG A 219 9.35 -31.81 35.00
N PRO A 220 9.47 -32.24 33.73
CA PRO A 220 8.34 -32.51 32.85
C PRO A 220 7.78 -33.94 33.05
N LEU A 221 6.46 -34.09 32.90
CA LEU A 221 5.79 -35.38 32.72
C LEU A 221 5.15 -35.40 31.33
N ALA A 222 5.41 -36.49 30.64
CA ALA A 222 5.11 -36.78 29.24
C ALA A 222 3.71 -37.45 29.10
N PRO A 223 3.26 -37.84 27.88
CA PRO A 223 1.94 -37.53 27.35
C PRO A 223 0.90 -38.63 27.58
N THR A 224 -0.37 -38.23 27.71
CA THR A 224 -1.51 -39.15 27.73
C THR A 224 -2.14 -39.27 26.33
N SER A 225 -2.38 -40.52 25.94
CA SER A 225 -2.78 -41.07 24.66
C SER A 225 -4.09 -40.55 24.03
N LEU A 226 -4.05 -40.39 22.70
CA LEU A 226 -5.21 -40.32 21.79
C LEU A 226 -5.96 -41.66 21.74
N PRO A 227 -7.30 -41.68 21.63
CA PRO A 227 -8.04 -42.83 21.15
C PRO A 227 -8.24 -42.76 19.62
N GLN A 228 -7.83 -43.80 18.92
CA GLN A 228 -8.16 -44.09 17.52
C GLN A 228 -9.28 -45.15 17.41
N PRO A 229 -9.89 -45.34 16.22
CA PRO A 229 -11.30 -45.71 16.06
C PRO A 229 -11.56 -47.23 16.07
N SER A 230 -12.81 -47.61 16.32
CA SER A 230 -13.29 -48.99 16.17
C SER A 230 -14.30 -49.10 15.02
N SER A 231 -14.29 -50.26 14.37
CA SER A 231 -14.76 -50.53 13.03
C SER A 231 -16.11 -51.28 12.96
N SER A 232 -16.82 -51.02 11.86
CA SER A 232 -17.66 -51.93 11.05
C SER A 232 -18.98 -52.49 11.59
N LYS A 233 -20.09 -52.15 10.89
CA LYS A 233 -21.06 -53.15 10.42
C LYS A 233 -21.95 -52.68 9.25
N ALA A 234 -21.89 -53.50 8.20
CA ALA A 234 -22.93 -53.94 7.25
C ALA A 234 -23.56 -52.97 6.21
N ILE A 235 -23.29 -53.32 4.95
CA ILE A 235 -23.93 -52.91 3.69
C ILE A 235 -25.28 -53.64 3.52
N PRO A 236 -26.28 -53.02 2.86
CA PRO A 236 -27.07 -53.73 1.86
C PRO A 236 -27.05 -53.04 0.48
N THR A 237 -27.12 -53.89 -0.54
CA THR A 237 -26.87 -53.61 -1.97
C THR A 237 -28.19 -53.68 -2.76
N ILE A 238 -28.55 -52.55 -3.42
CA ILE A 238 -29.27 -52.30 -4.71
C ILE A 238 -30.79 -52.69 -4.79
N PRO A 239 -31.66 -51.87 -5.43
CA PRO A 239 -31.85 -51.87 -6.88
C PRO A 239 -31.74 -50.49 -7.55
N ALA A 240 -31.25 -50.49 -8.79
CA ALA A 240 -31.24 -49.36 -9.69
C ALA A 240 -32.66 -49.09 -10.20
N THR A 241 -33.16 -47.88 -9.97
CA THR A 241 -34.29 -47.31 -10.72
C THR A 241 -34.03 -45.84 -10.97
N ARG A 242 -33.93 -45.49 -12.26
CA ARG A 242 -33.90 -44.13 -12.77
C ARG A 242 -35.19 -43.41 -12.36
N SER A 243 -35.03 -42.27 -11.68
CA SER A 243 -36.03 -41.20 -11.70
C SER A 243 -35.30 -39.87 -11.65
N ASN A 244 -35.34 -39.15 -12.77
CA ASN A 244 -34.96 -37.74 -12.87
C ASN A 244 -35.78 -36.92 -11.86
N THR A 245 -35.11 -36.29 -10.91
CA THR A 245 -35.59 -35.07 -10.24
C THR A 245 -34.37 -34.24 -9.82
N PRO A 246 -34.19 -33.02 -10.36
CA PRO A 246 -33.09 -32.14 -10.00
C PRO A 246 -33.51 -31.25 -8.82
N PHE A 247 -33.15 -31.61 -7.60
CA PHE A 247 -33.29 -30.74 -6.43
C PHE A 247 -32.21 -31.07 -5.39
N GLU A 248 -30.95 -30.89 -5.77
CA GLU A 248 -29.99 -30.31 -4.83
C GLU A 248 -29.94 -28.82 -5.18
N THR A 249 -30.67 -28.01 -4.43
CA THR A 249 -30.49 -26.56 -4.47
C THR A 249 -29.15 -26.27 -3.84
N VAL A 250 -28.08 -26.43 -4.63
CA VAL A 250 -26.80 -25.77 -4.37
C VAL A 250 -27.17 -24.30 -4.21
N MET A 251 -27.06 -23.75 -3.00
CA MET A 251 -27.35 -22.32 -2.79
C MET A 251 -26.59 -21.53 -3.84
N ASP A 252 -27.34 -20.71 -4.60
CA ASP A 252 -26.74 -19.91 -5.63
C ASP A 252 -25.64 -19.04 -5.01
N PHE A 253 -24.61 -18.71 -5.76
CA PHE A 253 -23.57 -17.80 -5.31
C PHE A 253 -24.17 -16.50 -4.76
N SER A 254 -25.24 -16.02 -5.40
CA SER A 254 -26.01 -14.86 -4.95
C SER A 254 -26.62 -15.06 -3.56
N ASP A 255 -27.23 -16.22 -3.28
CA ASP A 255 -27.83 -16.54 -1.98
C ASP A 255 -26.79 -16.60 -0.86
N ARG A 256 -25.62 -17.17 -1.15
CA ARG A 256 -24.49 -17.24 -0.21
C ARG A 256 -23.97 -15.84 0.13
N LEU A 257 -23.79 -14.98 -0.87
CA LEU A 257 -23.40 -13.58 -0.65
C LEU A 257 -24.46 -12.79 0.13
N GLN A 258 -25.74 -12.99 -0.17
CA GLN A 258 -26.81 -12.30 0.52
C GLN A 258 -26.89 -12.72 2.00
N THR A 259 -26.67 -14.01 2.27
CA THR A 259 -26.57 -14.54 3.63
C THR A 259 -25.40 -13.91 4.38
N LEU A 260 -24.22 -13.82 3.76
CA LEU A 260 -23.06 -13.16 4.38
C LEU A 260 -23.31 -11.67 4.64
N SER A 261 -23.81 -10.95 3.64
CA SER A 261 -24.13 -9.53 3.75
C SER A 261 -25.12 -9.25 4.89
N SER A 262 -26.15 -10.09 5.06
CA SER A 262 -27.11 -9.95 6.16
C SER A 262 -26.52 -10.12 7.56
N ARG A 263 -25.39 -10.83 7.69
CA ARG A 263 -24.69 -11.06 8.96
C ARG A 263 -23.77 -9.91 9.34
N VAL A 264 -23.21 -9.19 8.38
CA VAL A 264 -22.28 -8.06 8.59
C VAL A 264 -22.77 -7.08 9.67
N PRO A 265 -23.99 -6.50 9.60
CA PRO A 265 -24.45 -5.53 10.60
C PRO A 265 -24.65 -6.13 12.00
N ILE A 266 -24.80 -7.45 12.13
CA ILE A 266 -25.00 -8.15 13.40
C ILE A 266 -23.65 -8.35 14.10
N VAL A 267 -22.61 -8.70 13.34
CA VAL A 267 -21.30 -9.05 13.88
C VAL A 267 -20.32 -7.87 13.94
N SER A 268 -20.51 -6.85 13.11
CA SER A 268 -19.63 -5.68 12.94
C SER A 268 -19.18 -5.04 14.26
N SER A 269 -20.12 -4.79 15.18
CA SER A 269 -19.83 -4.19 16.50
C SER A 269 -18.89 -5.00 17.39
N ARG A 270 -18.64 -6.27 17.06
CA ARG A 270 -17.77 -7.20 17.80
C ARG A 270 -16.44 -7.47 17.09
N LEU A 271 -16.25 -6.97 15.86
CA LEU A 271 -15.04 -7.17 15.07
C LEU A 271 -13.99 -6.13 15.44
N LEU A 272 -13.43 -6.26 16.65
CA LEU A 272 -12.46 -5.29 17.18
C LEU A 272 -11.04 -5.49 16.67
N THR A 273 -10.76 -6.65 16.05
CA THR A 273 -9.42 -7.03 15.58
C THR A 273 -9.47 -7.48 14.12
N GLU A 274 -8.31 -7.42 13.48
CA GLU A 274 -8.09 -7.94 12.13
C GLU A 274 -8.39 -9.46 12.05
N GLU A 275 -7.93 -10.22 13.04
CA GLU A 275 -8.20 -11.66 13.13
C GLU A 275 -9.70 -11.98 13.29
N ALA A 276 -10.44 -11.16 14.03
CA ALA A 276 -11.89 -11.32 14.14
C ALA A 276 -12.57 -11.05 12.79
N THR A 277 -12.07 -10.07 12.03
CA THR A 277 -12.60 -9.68 10.71
C THR A 277 -12.36 -10.77 9.67
N LYS A 278 -11.14 -11.32 9.64
CA LYS A 278 -10.75 -12.46 8.79
C LYS A 278 -11.68 -13.66 9.01
N ASN A 279 -11.84 -14.09 10.26
CA ASN A 279 -12.63 -15.27 10.59
C ASN A 279 -14.14 -15.06 10.42
N ALA A 280 -14.67 -13.86 10.70
CA ALA A 280 -16.11 -13.62 10.68
C ALA A 280 -16.65 -13.26 9.29
N LEU A 281 -15.84 -12.66 8.42
CA LEU A 281 -16.28 -12.10 7.15
C LEU A 281 -15.48 -12.63 5.95
N VAL A 282 -14.16 -12.50 5.97
CA VAL A 282 -13.32 -12.82 4.80
C VAL A 282 -13.27 -14.32 4.51
N MET A 283 -13.01 -15.14 5.52
CA MET A 283 -12.95 -16.59 5.37
C MET A 283 -14.30 -17.16 4.91
N PRO A 284 -15.46 -16.76 5.48
CA PRO A 284 -16.76 -17.12 4.93
C PRO A 284 -17.00 -16.64 3.49
N PHE A 285 -16.48 -15.48 3.10
CA PHE A 285 -16.55 -14.98 1.73
C PHE A 285 -15.75 -15.86 0.76
N ILE A 286 -14.53 -16.27 1.13
CA ILE A 286 -13.73 -17.24 0.34
C ILE A 286 -14.50 -18.56 0.17
N GLY A 287 -15.13 -19.06 1.24
CA GLY A 287 -16.02 -20.22 1.16
C GLY A 287 -17.24 -20.00 0.25
N ALA A 288 -17.81 -18.80 0.23
CA ALA A 288 -18.91 -18.45 -0.67
C ALA A 288 -18.49 -18.43 -2.14
N LEU A 289 -17.23 -18.05 -2.45
CA LEU A 289 -16.64 -18.18 -3.79
C LEU A 289 -16.50 -19.64 -4.24
N GLY A 290 -16.60 -20.59 -3.31
CA GLY A 290 -16.62 -22.03 -3.57
C GLY A 290 -15.29 -22.75 -3.28
N TYR A 291 -14.35 -22.10 -2.62
CA TYR A 291 -13.08 -22.70 -2.19
C TYR A 291 -13.20 -23.30 -0.79
N ASP A 292 -12.52 -24.42 -0.52
CA ASP A 292 -12.44 -24.99 0.82
C ASP A 292 -11.37 -24.28 1.66
N VAL A 293 -11.81 -23.42 2.56
CA VAL A 293 -10.94 -22.68 3.49
C VAL A 293 -10.23 -23.57 4.51
N PHE A 294 -10.63 -24.84 4.64
CA PHE A 294 -10.00 -25.81 5.53
C PHE A 294 -9.02 -26.74 4.81
N ASP A 295 -8.98 -26.70 3.47
CA ASP A 295 -7.97 -27.41 2.69
C ASP A 295 -6.74 -26.49 2.48
N PRO A 296 -5.60 -26.74 3.15
CA PRO A 296 -4.39 -25.93 2.99
C PRO A 296 -3.76 -26.08 1.60
N LEU A 297 -4.20 -27.04 0.78
CA LEU A 297 -3.78 -27.16 -0.62
C LEU A 297 -4.60 -26.25 -1.55
N GLU A 298 -5.75 -25.75 -1.09
CA GLU A 298 -6.63 -24.85 -1.85
C GLU A 298 -6.58 -23.42 -1.30
N VAL A 299 -6.55 -23.25 0.02
CA VAL A 299 -6.45 -21.93 0.68
C VAL A 299 -5.31 -21.95 1.69
N ILE A 300 -4.24 -21.21 1.38
CA ILE A 300 -3.05 -21.09 2.24
C ILE A 300 -3.18 -19.83 3.10
N PRO A 301 -3.30 -19.95 4.43
CA PRO A 301 -3.22 -18.81 5.33
C PRO A 301 -1.75 -18.37 5.52
N GLU A 302 -1.54 -17.09 5.83
CA GLU A 302 -0.21 -16.52 6.10
C GLU A 302 0.82 -16.86 5.00
N PHE A 303 0.42 -16.79 3.74
CA PHE A 303 1.25 -17.17 2.60
C PHE A 303 2.47 -16.25 2.49
N ILE A 304 3.66 -16.85 2.46
CA ILE A 304 4.94 -16.15 2.34
C ILE A 304 5.40 -16.27 0.89
N ALA A 305 5.59 -15.14 0.22
CA ALA A 305 6.21 -15.09 -1.10
C ALA A 305 7.50 -14.26 -1.03
N ASP A 306 8.62 -14.96 -0.84
CA ASP A 306 9.93 -14.33 -0.71
C ASP A 306 10.46 -13.81 -2.07
N TYR A 307 10.83 -12.53 -2.15
CA TYR A 307 11.59 -11.92 -3.26
C TYR A 307 12.67 -10.96 -2.73
N GLY A 308 13.93 -11.16 -3.15
CA GLY A 308 15.03 -10.21 -2.88
C GLY A 308 15.47 -10.12 -1.40
N VAL A 309 15.77 -8.89 -0.94
CA VAL A 309 16.51 -8.60 0.31
C VAL A 309 15.60 -8.44 1.55
N LYS A 310 14.28 -8.22 1.38
CA LYS A 310 13.30 -8.17 2.48
C LYS A 310 12.66 -9.55 2.66
N LYS A 311 12.98 -10.22 3.77
CA LYS A 311 12.43 -11.52 4.16
C LYS A 311 11.28 -11.36 5.16
N GLY A 312 10.21 -12.13 4.99
CA GLY A 312 9.23 -12.37 6.05
C GLY A 312 7.93 -11.56 6.01
N GLU A 313 7.62 -10.88 4.91
CA GLU A 313 6.26 -10.35 4.71
C GLU A 313 5.31 -11.49 4.28
N LYS A 314 4.08 -11.49 4.82
CA LYS A 314 3.07 -12.51 4.56
C LYS A 314 1.78 -11.88 4.07
N VAL A 315 1.06 -12.61 3.21
CA VAL A 315 -0.34 -12.32 2.84
C VAL A 315 -1.26 -13.15 3.73
N ASP A 316 -2.43 -12.62 4.07
CA ASP A 316 -3.34 -13.31 4.97
C ASP A 316 -3.91 -14.61 4.39
N TYR A 317 -4.37 -14.58 3.14
CA TYR A 317 -4.79 -15.79 2.43
C TYR A 317 -4.34 -15.79 0.97
N ALA A 318 -3.94 -16.96 0.48
CA ALA A 318 -3.70 -17.20 -0.92
C ALA A 318 -4.55 -18.38 -1.41
N ILE A 319 -5.23 -18.22 -2.54
CA ILE A 319 -6.01 -19.28 -3.17
C ILE A 319 -5.14 -19.95 -4.22
N VAL A 320 -5.05 -21.28 -4.13
CA VAL A 320 -4.32 -22.16 -5.04
C VAL A 320 -5.31 -22.86 -5.95
N LYS A 321 -4.99 -22.91 -7.24
CA LYS A 321 -5.68 -23.75 -8.22
C LYS A 321 -4.67 -24.29 -9.21
N ASP A 322 -4.72 -25.59 -9.48
CA ASP A 322 -3.78 -26.27 -10.37
C ASP A 322 -2.31 -26.00 -9.99
N ASP A 323 -2.01 -26.10 -8.68
CA ASP A 323 -0.70 -25.81 -8.04
C ASP A 323 -0.19 -24.37 -8.23
N LYS A 324 -1.05 -23.45 -8.65
CA LYS A 324 -0.71 -22.03 -8.88
C LYS A 324 -1.53 -21.15 -7.96
N ILE A 325 -0.89 -20.14 -7.39
CA ILE A 325 -1.60 -19.09 -6.66
C ILE A 325 -2.38 -18.25 -7.67
N ILE A 326 -3.69 -18.15 -7.51
CA ILE A 326 -4.59 -17.45 -8.44
C ILE A 326 -5.20 -16.18 -7.84
N VAL A 327 -5.37 -16.14 -6.51
CA VAL A 327 -5.93 -14.99 -5.78
C VAL A 327 -5.18 -14.77 -4.48
N LEU A 328 -4.96 -13.51 -4.11
CA LEU A 328 -4.35 -13.10 -2.84
C LEU A 328 -5.32 -12.21 -2.05
N PHE A 329 -5.40 -12.38 -0.73
CA PHE A 329 -6.23 -11.59 0.17
C PHE A 329 -5.39 -10.97 1.27
N GLU A 330 -5.45 -9.64 1.36
CA GLU A 330 -4.93 -8.84 2.45
C GLU A 330 -6.12 -8.25 3.22
N CYS A 331 -6.16 -8.46 4.52
CA CYS A 331 -7.32 -8.16 5.34
C CYS A 331 -6.95 -7.17 6.42
N LYS A 332 -7.76 -6.13 6.61
CA LYS A 332 -7.65 -5.19 7.72
C LYS A 332 -8.79 -5.38 8.72
N LYS A 333 -8.67 -4.74 9.88
CA LYS A 333 -9.73 -4.70 10.89
C LYS A 333 -11.02 -4.11 10.30
N PHE A 334 -12.17 -4.59 10.76
CA PHE A 334 -13.47 -4.08 10.34
C PHE A 334 -13.61 -2.58 10.56
N GLY A 335 -14.02 -1.87 9.50
CA GLY A 335 -14.11 -0.40 9.49
C GLY A 335 -12.75 0.31 9.55
N GLY A 336 -11.64 -0.41 9.40
CA GLY A 336 -10.32 0.20 9.20
C GLY A 336 -10.13 0.68 7.77
N ASP A 337 -9.29 1.70 7.59
CA ASP A 337 -9.10 2.33 6.29
C ASP A 337 -8.35 1.43 5.32
N LEU A 338 -8.91 1.31 4.11
CA LEU A 338 -8.31 0.57 3.01
C LEU A 338 -7.45 1.52 2.16
N ASN A 339 -6.28 1.86 2.67
CA ASN A 339 -5.32 2.68 1.94
C ASN A 339 -4.58 1.82 0.88
N VAL A 340 -4.33 2.41 -0.29
CA VAL A 340 -3.51 1.84 -1.36
C VAL A 340 -2.08 1.53 -0.90
N SER A 341 -1.57 2.21 0.12
CA SER A 341 -0.30 1.86 0.78
C SER A 341 -0.30 0.45 1.37
N HIS A 342 -1.45 -0.06 1.84
CA HIS A 342 -1.62 -1.45 2.28
C HIS A 342 -1.67 -2.45 1.11
N ALA A 343 -2.02 -1.99 -0.09
CA ALA A 343 -1.96 -2.81 -1.30
C ALA A 343 -0.52 -2.97 -1.84
N SER A 344 0.45 -2.15 -1.36
CA SER A 344 1.86 -2.26 -1.73
C SER A 344 2.47 -3.64 -1.46
N GLN A 345 1.95 -4.35 -0.45
CA GLN A 345 2.32 -5.73 -0.14
C GLN A 345 1.82 -6.69 -1.24
N LEU A 346 0.54 -6.58 -1.64
CA LEU A 346 -0.05 -7.36 -2.72
C LEU A 346 0.73 -7.20 -4.04
N PHE A 347 1.25 -6.01 -4.35
CA PHE A 347 2.03 -5.76 -5.57
C PHE A 347 3.33 -6.55 -5.66
N ARG A 348 4.04 -6.74 -4.54
CA ARG A 348 5.27 -7.56 -4.53
C ARG A 348 4.98 -9.03 -4.83
N TYR A 349 3.81 -9.51 -4.42
CA TYR A 349 3.43 -10.90 -4.61
C TYR A 349 2.96 -11.21 -6.04
N PHE A 350 2.42 -10.24 -6.78
CA PHE A 350 2.13 -10.42 -8.21
C PHE A 350 3.39 -10.68 -9.05
N SER A 351 4.54 -10.15 -8.64
CA SER A 351 5.80 -10.37 -9.35
C SER A 351 6.40 -11.77 -9.14
N VAL A 352 5.92 -12.52 -8.13
CA VAL A 352 6.47 -13.84 -7.74
C VAL A 352 5.43 -14.95 -7.70
N THR A 353 4.18 -14.63 -8.02
CA THR A 353 3.08 -15.60 -8.11
C THR A 353 2.37 -15.47 -9.44
N GLU A 354 1.61 -16.49 -9.82
CA GLU A 354 0.72 -16.42 -10.99
C GLU A 354 -0.65 -15.79 -10.65
N ALA A 355 -0.74 -15.12 -9.50
CA ALA A 355 -1.99 -14.52 -9.05
C ALA A 355 -2.49 -13.52 -10.08
N ARG A 356 -3.79 -13.56 -10.38
CA ARG A 356 -4.41 -12.62 -11.33
C ARG A 356 -5.33 -11.63 -10.65
N VAL A 357 -5.65 -11.88 -9.38
CA VAL A 357 -6.56 -11.08 -8.56
C VAL A 357 -5.95 -10.90 -7.18
N GLY A 358 -6.02 -9.68 -6.67
CA GLY A 358 -5.59 -9.30 -5.34
C GLY A 358 -6.74 -8.55 -4.67
N VAL A 359 -7.04 -8.92 -3.43
CA VAL A 359 -8.17 -8.39 -2.68
C VAL A 359 -7.64 -7.75 -1.42
N LEU A 360 -7.73 -6.42 -1.32
CA LEU A 360 -7.55 -5.69 -0.07
C LEU A 360 -8.94 -5.41 0.50
N THR A 361 -9.24 -5.91 1.71
CA THR A 361 -10.58 -5.79 2.30
C THR A 361 -10.54 -5.57 3.81
N ASN A 362 -11.55 -4.91 4.36
CA ASN A 362 -11.78 -4.74 5.80
C ASN A 362 -13.04 -5.48 6.25
N GLY A 363 -13.52 -6.46 5.47
CA GLY A 363 -14.69 -7.27 5.80
C GLY A 363 -15.75 -7.32 4.73
#